data_AF-A0A812JRM4-F1
#
_entry.id   AF-A0A812JRM4-F1
#
_cell.length_a   1.000
_cell.length_b   1.000
_cell.length_c   1.000
_cell.angle_alpha   90.00
_cell.angle_beta   90.00
_cell.angle_gamma   90.00
#
_symmetry.space_group_name_H-M   'P 1'
#
loop_
_entity.id
_entity.type
_entity.pdbx_description
1 polymer ?
#
loop_
_entity_poly.entity_id
_entity_poly.type
_entity_poly.pdbx_seq_one_letter_code
_entity_poly.pdbx_strand_id
1 'polypeptide(L)'
;MAPGPPKALKSLHAAIDLVWKDPARKDYALKAVAVHGRALQFLSTELRADKEVVLKALKSDGWALQWAAEELRRDKEVIFKALKKEVRSLQFVAEELLRDRDFCLDAISKNGLAYEFADPEVKADREVARAAVCQDGLALEFVPEQFQSDPELVLRAVQNCGLALRFASPDLRGNKGLVMTAAKQDSSAFKFASQELQQNRDVWLQVCPSRLGHWQNRNEVLQEVEKEGLLLQLANQRLVSQPEVMFKAAVKDHHTLQHASPEICADVDFLLRLVKEDVRALTYAADEIRADREVALKATAIDGSALQFFTQELCEDREVVLTAVRHTGTALAFAAAELRADREVVLAAMAQSRTALLFAAEELRRDKAMWLYNGEEPPVFDPPPDEEQEAADSAEAAETQAEAAESAGDGPESRAAEGAEASAST
;
A
#
# COMPACT_ATOMS: atom_id res chain seq x y z
N MET A 1 21.55 9.68 37.47
CA MET A 1 21.53 11.09 37.00
C MET A 1 22.17 11.13 35.63
N ALA A 2 21.38 11.16 34.55
CA ALA A 2 21.92 11.37 33.22
C ALA A 2 22.36 12.83 33.07
N PRO A 3 23.51 13.12 32.42
CA PRO A 3 23.96 14.50 32.22
C PRO A 3 22.94 15.23 31.34
N GLY A 4 22.36 16.30 31.88
CA GLY A 4 21.41 17.14 31.15
C GLY A 4 22.02 17.72 29.87
N PRO A 5 21.18 18.11 28.89
CA PRO A 5 21.65 18.51 27.56
C PRO A 5 22.67 19.67 27.64
N PRO A 6 23.65 19.71 26.71
CA PRO A 6 24.79 20.62 26.78
C PRO A 6 24.33 22.10 26.78
N LYS A 7 25.01 22.94 27.58
CA LYS A 7 24.67 24.36 27.81
C LYS A 7 24.44 25.18 26.53
N ALA A 8 25.09 24.81 25.42
CA ALA A 8 24.93 25.47 24.12
C ALA A 8 23.56 25.21 23.45
N LEU A 9 22.99 24.01 23.59
CA LEU A 9 21.62 23.73 23.12
C LEU A 9 20.59 24.49 23.96
N LYS A 10 20.83 24.68 25.26
CA LYS A 10 19.99 25.53 26.11
C LYS A 10 20.06 27.00 25.71
N SER A 11 21.21 27.53 25.28
CA SER A 11 21.31 28.93 24.85
C SER A 11 20.71 29.15 23.46
N LEU A 12 20.78 28.17 22.55
CA LEU A 12 20.14 28.26 21.23
C LEU A 12 18.61 28.17 21.36
N HIS A 13 18.09 27.25 22.18
CA HIS A 13 16.66 27.19 22.50
C HIS A 13 16.19 28.45 23.22
N ALA A 14 16.97 29.00 24.16
CA ALA A 14 16.65 30.25 24.82
C ALA A 14 16.67 31.44 23.85
N ALA A 15 17.57 31.47 22.86
CA ALA A 15 17.62 32.52 21.85
C ALA A 15 16.49 32.42 20.82
N ILE A 16 16.12 31.20 20.40
CA ILE A 16 14.94 30.95 19.56
C ILE A 16 13.67 31.32 20.33
N ASP A 17 13.55 30.92 21.60
CA ASP A 17 12.46 31.32 22.47
C ASP A 17 12.39 32.84 22.63
N LEU A 18 13.52 33.53 22.75
CA LEU A 18 13.56 34.99 22.86
C LEU A 18 13.06 35.68 21.58
N VAL A 19 13.34 35.13 20.39
CA VAL A 19 12.96 35.73 19.11
C VAL A 19 11.49 35.47 18.76
N TRP A 20 10.96 34.30 19.13
CA TRP A 20 9.60 33.89 18.80
C TRP A 20 8.57 34.30 19.86
N LYS A 21 9.00 34.51 21.12
CA LYS A 21 8.13 34.97 22.21
C LYS A 21 8.20 36.47 22.46
N ASP A 22 9.02 37.23 21.72
CA ASP A 22 9.08 38.69 21.85
C ASP A 22 7.99 39.37 20.99
N PRO A 23 6.97 39.99 21.62
CA PRO A 23 5.88 40.64 20.90
C PRO A 23 6.34 41.86 20.07
N ALA A 24 7.52 42.44 20.36
CA ALA A 24 8.08 43.55 19.58
C ALA A 24 8.55 43.13 18.18
N ARG A 25 8.66 41.83 17.88
CA ARG A 25 9.15 41.29 16.60
C ARG A 25 8.04 40.75 15.70
N LYS A 26 6.88 41.42 15.70
CA LYS A 26 5.71 41.07 14.87
C LYS A 26 6.05 40.85 13.38
N ASP A 27 6.98 41.63 12.80
CA ASP A 27 7.38 41.49 11.39
C ASP A 27 7.99 40.12 11.05
N TYR A 28 8.79 39.55 11.96
CA TYR A 28 9.38 38.22 11.79
C TYR A 28 8.31 37.14 11.94
N ALA A 29 7.40 37.31 12.92
CA ALA A 29 6.26 36.42 13.09
C ALA A 29 5.38 36.39 11.82
N LEU A 30 5.06 37.55 11.24
CA LEU A 30 4.29 37.67 9.99
C LEU A 30 4.95 36.94 8.81
N LYS A 31 6.27 37.04 8.67
CA LYS A 31 7.02 36.30 7.65
C LYS A 31 6.99 34.79 7.89
N ALA A 32 7.18 34.36 9.13
CA ALA A 32 7.18 32.95 9.50
C ALA A 32 5.81 32.30 9.25
N VAL A 33 4.72 32.90 9.73
CA VAL A 33 3.36 32.35 9.56
C VAL A 33 2.87 32.42 8.11
N ALA A 34 3.41 33.35 7.31
CA ALA A 34 3.09 33.42 5.88
C ALA A 34 3.63 32.21 5.11
N VAL A 35 4.79 31.68 5.49
CA VAL A 35 5.39 30.49 4.86
C VAL A 35 4.81 29.22 5.47
N HIS A 36 4.68 29.15 6.79
CA HIS A 36 4.15 28.00 7.51
C HIS A 36 3.12 28.42 8.56
N GLY A 37 1.83 28.24 8.29
CA GLY A 37 0.75 28.69 9.20
C GLY A 37 0.84 28.09 10.61
N ARG A 38 1.32 26.85 10.75
CA ARG A 38 1.53 26.17 12.04
C ARG A 38 2.64 26.79 12.91
N ALA A 39 3.46 27.69 12.34
CA ALA A 39 4.45 28.46 13.09
C ALA A 39 3.80 29.28 14.22
N LEU A 40 2.50 29.57 14.13
CA LEU A 40 1.71 30.23 15.15
C LEU A 40 1.83 29.58 16.53
N GLN A 41 2.03 28.25 16.63
CA GLN A 41 2.14 27.53 17.90
C GLN A 41 3.32 27.96 18.78
N PHE A 42 4.39 28.48 18.16
CA PHE A 42 5.62 28.87 18.85
C PHE A 42 5.63 30.35 19.25
N LEU A 43 4.62 31.12 18.84
CA LEU A 43 4.53 32.54 19.12
C LEU A 43 4.03 32.84 20.53
N SER A 44 4.38 34.03 21.03
CA SER A 44 3.88 34.52 22.32
C SER A 44 2.35 34.57 22.38
N THR A 45 1.79 34.59 23.58
CA THR A 45 0.33 34.75 23.76
C THR A 45 -0.18 36.05 23.17
N GLU A 46 0.59 37.16 23.23
CA GLU A 46 0.17 38.43 22.63
C GLU A 46 0.12 38.33 21.10
N LEU A 47 1.11 37.69 20.46
CA LEU A 47 1.14 37.52 19.00
C LEU A 47 0.08 36.52 18.51
N ARG A 48 -0.29 35.54 19.33
CA ARG A 48 -1.43 34.62 19.06
C ARG A 48 -2.79 35.30 19.26
N ALA A 49 -2.84 36.42 19.97
CA ALA A 49 -4.01 37.27 20.11
C ALA A 49 -4.06 38.40 19.05
N ASP A 50 -2.99 38.60 18.29
CA ASP A 50 -2.97 39.58 17.20
C ASP A 50 -3.73 39.04 15.98
N LYS A 51 -4.86 39.68 15.67
CA LYS A 51 -5.75 39.30 14.56
C LYS A 51 -5.02 39.29 13.22
N GLU A 52 -4.09 40.21 12.96
CA GLU A 52 -3.38 40.27 11.68
C GLU A 52 -2.43 39.07 11.50
N VAL A 53 -1.69 38.72 12.56
CA VAL A 53 -0.79 37.56 12.56
C VAL A 53 -1.58 36.27 12.35
N VAL A 54 -2.68 36.09 13.08
CA VAL A 54 -3.55 34.91 12.95
C VAL A 54 -4.18 34.83 11.57
N LEU A 55 -4.72 35.94 11.04
CA LEU A 55 -5.28 35.97 9.70
C LEU A 55 -4.25 35.67 8.61
N LYS A 56 -2.99 36.07 8.80
CA LYS A 56 -1.90 35.73 7.89
C LYS A 56 -1.57 34.24 7.96
N ALA A 57 -1.57 33.64 9.15
CA ALA A 57 -1.37 32.21 9.36
C ALA A 57 -2.50 31.38 8.71
N LEU A 58 -3.76 31.81 8.87
CA LEU A 58 -4.92 31.13 8.29
C LEU A 58 -4.96 31.16 6.76
N LYS A 59 -4.26 32.12 6.13
CA LYS A 59 -4.12 32.12 4.67
C LYS A 59 -3.27 30.96 4.16
N SER A 60 -2.27 30.52 4.94
CA SER A 60 -1.36 29.43 4.58
C SER A 60 -1.85 28.07 5.10
N ASP A 61 -2.40 27.99 6.32
CA ASP A 61 -2.95 26.76 6.91
C ASP A 61 -4.20 27.04 7.76
N GLY A 62 -5.33 26.41 7.44
CA GLY A 62 -6.59 26.55 8.18
C GLY A 62 -6.54 25.98 9.61
N TRP A 63 -5.66 25.00 9.87
CA TRP A 63 -5.45 24.44 11.21
C TRP A 63 -4.78 25.42 12.17
N ALA A 64 -4.23 26.52 11.66
CA ALA A 64 -3.62 27.54 12.50
C ALA A 64 -4.59 28.10 13.57
N LEU A 65 -5.91 27.99 13.34
CA LEU A 65 -6.94 28.41 14.29
C LEU A 65 -6.78 27.77 15.68
N GLN A 66 -6.25 26.54 15.77
CA GLN A 66 -6.01 25.83 17.03
C GLN A 66 -5.15 26.64 18.01
N TRP A 67 -4.18 27.39 17.50
CA TRP A 67 -3.24 28.14 18.33
C TRP A 67 -3.63 29.60 18.51
N ALA A 68 -4.70 30.07 17.88
CA ALA A 68 -5.19 31.43 18.07
C ALA A 68 -5.71 31.63 19.51
N ALA A 69 -5.62 32.87 20.00
CA ALA A 69 -6.19 33.23 21.29
C ALA A 69 -7.71 32.99 21.31
N GLU A 70 -8.25 32.75 22.50
CA GLU A 70 -9.64 32.34 22.70
C GLU A 70 -10.64 33.37 22.15
N GLU A 71 -10.31 34.65 22.24
CA GLU A 71 -11.08 35.77 21.70
C GLU A 71 -11.19 35.70 20.18
N LEU A 72 -10.11 35.32 19.50
CA LEU A 72 -10.08 35.17 18.04
C LEU A 72 -10.75 33.88 17.57
N ARG A 73 -10.80 32.84 18.42
CA ARG A 73 -11.60 31.62 18.19
C ARG A 73 -13.10 31.84 18.40
N ARG A 74 -13.50 33.05 18.83
CA ARG A 74 -14.89 33.55 18.85
C ARG A 74 -15.18 34.60 17.77
N ASP A 75 -14.17 35.10 17.08
CA ASP A 75 -14.34 36.10 16.02
C ASP A 75 -14.83 35.42 14.73
N LYS A 76 -16.10 35.67 14.37
CA LYS A 76 -16.75 35.10 13.17
C LYS A 76 -15.93 35.35 11.90
N GLU A 77 -15.29 36.50 11.75
CA GLU A 77 -14.49 36.83 10.54
C GLU A 77 -13.24 35.95 10.43
N VAL A 78 -12.55 35.73 11.56
CA VAL A 78 -11.36 34.87 11.64
C VAL A 78 -11.76 33.42 11.34
N ILE A 79 -12.85 32.95 11.95
CA ILE A 79 -13.36 31.59 11.78
C ILE A 79 -13.78 31.32 10.33
N PHE A 80 -14.53 32.22 9.69
CA PHE A 80 -14.95 32.02 8.30
C PHE A 80 -13.78 32.01 7.31
N LYS A 81 -12.68 32.71 7.61
CA LYS A 81 -11.45 32.62 6.82
C LYS A 81 -10.75 31.27 7.00
N ALA A 82 -10.75 30.71 8.20
CA ALA A 82 -10.26 29.35 8.46
C ALA A 82 -11.13 28.30 7.74
N LEU A 83 -12.45 28.42 7.86
CA LEU A 83 -13.44 27.54 7.24
C LEU A 83 -13.29 27.44 5.71
N LYS A 84 -13.03 28.58 5.05
CA LYS A 84 -12.83 28.64 3.59
C LYS A 84 -11.63 27.79 3.14
N LYS A 85 -10.63 27.62 4.00
CA LYS A 85 -9.45 26.80 3.69
C LYS A 85 -9.68 25.35 4.05
N GLU A 86 -10.18 25.10 5.25
CA GLU A 86 -10.40 23.74 5.72
C GLU A 86 -11.54 23.67 6.71
N VAL A 87 -12.54 22.85 6.40
CA VAL A 87 -13.76 22.71 7.22
C VAL A 87 -13.44 22.19 8.62
N ARG A 88 -12.46 21.28 8.72
CA ARG A 88 -12.00 20.68 9.98
C ARG A 88 -11.42 21.70 10.96
N SER A 89 -11.14 22.94 10.54
CA SER A 89 -10.77 24.01 11.46
C SER A 89 -11.88 24.36 12.47
N LEU A 90 -13.15 24.05 12.16
CA LEU A 90 -14.29 24.28 13.06
C LEU A 90 -14.17 23.56 14.41
N GLN A 91 -13.41 22.45 14.49
CA GLN A 91 -13.18 21.74 15.75
C GLN A 91 -12.49 22.59 16.83
N PHE A 92 -11.86 23.70 16.45
CA PHE A 92 -11.14 24.59 17.36
C PHE A 92 -11.94 25.84 17.74
N VAL A 93 -13.12 26.04 17.13
CA VAL A 93 -14.02 27.16 17.41
C VAL A 93 -14.61 27.00 18.81
N ALA A 94 -14.91 28.13 19.46
CA ALA A 94 -15.53 28.09 20.77
C ALA A 94 -16.89 27.38 20.74
N GLU A 95 -17.13 26.50 21.72
CA GLU A 95 -18.33 25.66 21.79
C GLU A 95 -19.62 26.48 21.79
N GLU A 96 -19.61 27.69 22.36
CA GLU A 96 -20.78 28.57 22.38
C GLU A 96 -21.27 28.94 20.99
N LEU A 97 -20.36 29.07 20.01
CA LEU A 97 -20.72 29.34 18.61
C LEU A 97 -21.23 28.09 17.89
N LEU A 98 -20.75 26.90 18.27
CA LEU A 98 -21.23 25.64 17.69
C LEU A 98 -22.63 25.27 18.20
N ARG A 99 -23.08 25.90 19.30
CA ARG A 99 -24.47 25.91 19.79
C ARG A 99 -25.33 27.02 19.17
N ASP A 100 -24.72 28.02 18.56
CA ASP A 100 -25.43 29.10 17.86
C ASP A 100 -25.93 28.58 16.51
N ARG A 101 -27.24 28.34 16.44
CA ARG A 101 -27.94 27.85 15.26
C ARG A 101 -27.67 28.70 14.01
N ASP A 102 -27.67 30.02 14.13
CA ASP A 102 -27.51 30.92 12.98
C ASP A 102 -26.08 30.87 12.47
N PHE A 103 -25.10 30.81 13.39
CA PHE A 103 -23.71 30.58 13.01
C PHE A 103 -23.51 29.25 12.28
N CYS A 104 -24.10 28.16 12.78
CA CYS A 104 -24.01 26.85 12.12
C CYS A 104 -24.64 26.88 10.72
N LEU A 105 -25.79 27.52 10.55
CA LEU A 105 -26.42 27.67 9.22
C LEU A 105 -25.55 28.47 8.25
N ASP A 106 -24.93 29.56 8.72
CA ASP A 106 -24.00 30.34 7.91
C ASP A 106 -22.76 29.52 7.50
N ALA A 107 -22.22 28.71 8.41
CA ALA A 107 -21.10 27.81 8.12
C ALA A 107 -21.50 26.72 7.11
N ILE A 108 -22.66 26.10 7.30
CA ILE A 108 -23.23 25.09 6.39
C ILE A 108 -23.46 25.67 5.00
N SER A 109 -23.94 26.91 4.89
CA SER A 109 -24.14 27.58 3.60
C SER A 109 -22.84 27.71 2.79
N LYS A 110 -21.68 27.74 3.46
CA LYS A 110 -20.36 27.80 2.83
C LYS A 110 -19.84 26.41 2.49
N ASN A 111 -20.13 25.42 3.35
CA ASN A 111 -19.74 24.02 3.15
C ASN A 111 -20.66 23.08 3.94
N GLY A 112 -21.35 22.15 3.27
CA GLY A 112 -22.30 21.23 3.90
C GLY A 112 -21.70 20.34 5.00
N LEU A 113 -20.40 20.02 4.91
CA LEU A 113 -19.69 19.21 5.91
C LEU A 113 -19.45 19.95 7.24
N ALA A 114 -19.67 21.27 7.28
CA ALA A 114 -19.60 22.03 8.53
C ALA A 114 -20.59 21.52 9.60
N TYR A 115 -21.65 20.85 9.16
CA TYR A 115 -22.63 20.20 10.03
C TYR A 115 -22.00 19.20 11.01
N GLU A 116 -20.90 18.52 10.63
CA GLU A 116 -20.17 17.57 11.48
C GLU A 116 -19.76 18.18 12.84
N PHE A 117 -19.48 19.48 12.87
CA PHE A 117 -18.96 20.16 14.08
C PHE A 117 -20.03 20.84 14.91
N ALA A 118 -21.28 20.92 14.45
CA ALA A 118 -22.37 21.53 15.20
C ALA A 118 -22.67 20.74 16.49
N ASP A 119 -23.12 21.45 17.53
CA ASP A 119 -23.53 20.83 18.79
C ASP A 119 -24.71 19.85 18.55
N PRO A 120 -24.79 18.73 19.30
CA PRO A 120 -25.88 17.76 19.18
C PRO A 120 -27.29 18.38 19.23
N GLU A 121 -27.52 19.44 20.01
CA GLU A 121 -28.82 20.13 20.06
C GLU A 121 -29.16 20.80 18.73
N VAL A 122 -28.18 21.41 18.07
CA VAL A 122 -28.34 22.05 16.75
C VAL A 122 -28.49 20.98 15.67
N LYS A 123 -27.76 19.85 15.78
CA LYS A 123 -27.92 18.69 14.89
C LYS A 123 -29.28 17.99 15.02
N ALA A 124 -29.98 18.17 16.14
CA ALA A 124 -31.33 17.66 16.29
C ALA A 124 -32.37 18.52 15.54
N ASP A 125 -32.01 19.71 15.06
CA ASP A 125 -32.90 20.56 14.26
C ASP A 125 -32.97 20.06 12.80
N ARG A 126 -34.19 19.68 12.40
CA ARG A 126 -34.51 19.21 11.05
C ARG A 126 -34.16 20.22 9.97
N GLU A 127 -34.35 21.52 10.21
CA GLU A 127 -34.07 22.57 9.22
C GLU A 127 -32.56 22.71 8.97
N VAL A 128 -31.75 22.55 10.01
CA VAL A 128 -30.28 22.58 9.91
C VAL A 128 -29.78 21.34 9.17
N ALA A 129 -30.30 20.16 9.51
CA ALA A 129 -29.99 18.92 8.79
C ALA A 129 -30.37 19.01 7.30
N ARG A 130 -31.55 19.56 7.00
CA ARG A 130 -32.00 19.78 5.62
C ARG A 130 -31.07 20.74 4.88
N ALA A 131 -30.65 21.83 5.50
CA ALA A 131 -29.72 22.79 4.90
C ALA A 131 -28.38 22.13 4.54
N ALA A 132 -27.84 21.30 5.44
CA ALA A 132 -26.58 20.58 5.21
C ALA A 132 -26.67 19.62 4.03
N VAL A 133 -27.70 18.80 4.01
CA VAL A 133 -27.93 17.80 2.96
C VAL A 133 -28.22 18.43 1.59
N CYS A 134 -28.96 19.54 1.57
CA CYS A 134 -29.20 20.30 0.34
C CYS A 134 -27.91 20.95 -0.21
N GLN A 135 -26.96 21.29 0.67
CA GLN A 135 -25.67 21.81 0.22
C GLN A 135 -24.78 20.67 -0.28
N ASP A 136 -24.58 19.63 0.54
CA ASP A 136 -23.77 18.46 0.23
C ASP A 136 -24.54 17.19 0.60
N GLY A 137 -24.89 16.37 -0.38
CA GLY A 137 -25.63 15.13 -0.15
C GLY A 137 -24.89 14.14 0.76
N LEU A 138 -23.55 14.19 0.82
CA LEU A 138 -22.76 13.34 1.71
C LEU A 138 -22.86 13.77 3.18
N ALA A 139 -23.34 14.98 3.47
CA ALA A 139 -23.57 15.42 4.85
C ALA A 139 -24.53 14.50 5.62
N LEU A 140 -25.35 13.70 4.91
CA LEU A 140 -26.23 12.68 5.49
C LEU A 140 -25.50 11.71 6.43
N GLU A 141 -24.21 11.45 6.20
CA GLU A 141 -23.36 10.65 7.09
C GLU A 141 -23.34 11.15 8.53
N PHE A 142 -23.32 12.46 8.72
CA PHE A 142 -23.16 13.10 10.03
C PHE A 142 -24.48 13.45 10.71
N VAL A 143 -25.60 13.29 9.99
CA VAL A 143 -26.93 13.57 10.51
C VAL A 143 -27.35 12.44 11.46
N PRO A 144 -28.00 12.73 12.60
CA PRO A 144 -28.54 11.70 13.50
C PRO A 144 -29.40 10.64 12.79
N GLU A 145 -29.37 9.40 13.30
CA GLU A 145 -30.07 8.24 12.72
C GLU A 145 -31.57 8.46 12.46
N GLN A 146 -32.22 9.26 13.31
CA GLN A 146 -33.63 9.65 13.15
C GLN A 146 -33.91 10.30 11.78
N PHE A 147 -32.96 11.06 11.25
CA PHE A 147 -33.07 11.74 9.96
C PHE A 147 -32.47 10.91 8.81
N GLN A 148 -31.53 10.01 9.10
CA GLN A 148 -31.12 8.98 8.12
C GLN A 148 -32.24 8.00 7.79
N SER A 149 -33.26 7.93 8.65
CA SER A 149 -34.51 7.18 8.46
C SER A 149 -35.67 8.04 7.93
N ASP A 150 -35.46 9.35 7.72
CA ASP A 150 -36.47 10.26 7.15
C ASP A 150 -36.45 10.17 5.62
N PRO A 151 -37.49 9.61 4.97
CA PRO A 151 -37.53 9.44 3.53
C PRO A 151 -37.40 10.77 2.76
N GLU A 152 -37.94 11.87 3.29
CA GLU A 152 -37.93 13.17 2.62
C GLU A 152 -36.51 13.76 2.60
N LEU A 153 -35.82 13.69 3.74
CA LEU A 153 -34.47 14.22 3.89
C LEU A 153 -33.46 13.39 3.11
N VAL A 154 -33.55 12.05 3.17
CA VAL A 154 -32.71 11.15 2.39
C VAL A 154 -32.97 11.33 0.89
N LEU A 155 -34.22 11.51 0.45
CA LEU A 155 -34.52 11.76 -0.96
C LEU A 155 -33.81 13.03 -1.46
N ARG A 156 -33.78 14.10 -0.66
CA ARG A 156 -33.04 15.32 -1.01
C ARG A 156 -31.53 15.08 -1.09
N ALA A 157 -30.97 14.32 -0.14
CA ALA A 157 -29.55 13.95 -0.15
C ALA A 157 -29.17 13.23 -1.44
N VAL A 158 -29.98 12.24 -1.78
CA VAL A 158 -29.80 11.37 -2.92
C VAL A 158 -29.98 12.09 -4.25
N GLN A 159 -30.91 13.05 -4.32
CA GLN A 159 -31.09 13.91 -5.49
C GLN A 159 -29.88 14.80 -5.75
N ASN A 160 -29.19 15.24 -4.70
CA ASN A 160 -27.96 16.04 -4.81
C ASN A 160 -26.75 15.15 -5.12
N CYS A 161 -26.60 14.02 -4.41
CA CYS A 161 -25.54 13.04 -4.59
C CYS A 161 -26.07 11.61 -4.40
N GLY A 162 -26.11 10.80 -5.46
CA GLY A 162 -26.65 9.44 -5.42
C GLY A 162 -25.94 8.54 -4.41
N LEU A 163 -24.63 8.74 -4.22
CA LEU A 163 -23.82 7.98 -3.25
C LEU A 163 -24.25 8.18 -1.79
N ALA A 164 -25.03 9.23 -1.48
CA ALA A 164 -25.61 9.47 -0.16
C ALA A 164 -26.50 8.30 0.30
N LEU A 165 -27.05 7.50 -0.63
CA LEU A 165 -27.84 6.31 -0.32
C LEU A 165 -27.14 5.35 0.66
N ARG A 166 -25.80 5.31 0.66
CA ARG A 166 -25.03 4.45 1.58
C ARG A 166 -25.28 4.75 3.06
N PHE A 167 -25.64 5.99 3.39
CA PHE A 167 -25.86 6.46 4.76
C PHE A 167 -27.35 6.45 5.15
N ALA A 168 -28.23 6.05 4.23
CA ALA A 168 -29.64 5.87 4.56
C ALA A 168 -29.83 4.62 5.43
N SER A 169 -30.89 4.63 6.24
CA SER A 169 -31.27 3.47 7.03
C SER A 169 -31.48 2.22 6.14
N PRO A 170 -31.25 0.99 6.67
CA PRO A 170 -31.47 -0.24 5.91
C PRO A 170 -32.85 -0.31 5.25
N ASP A 171 -33.89 0.15 5.95
CA ASP A 171 -35.28 0.18 5.45
C ASP A 171 -35.42 1.08 4.22
N LEU A 172 -34.80 2.26 4.24
CA LEU A 172 -34.81 3.18 3.10
C LEU A 172 -33.94 2.72 1.95
N ARG A 173 -32.87 1.96 2.21
CA ARG A 173 -32.10 1.25 1.18
C ARG A 173 -32.91 0.13 0.52
N GLY A 174 -33.98 -0.35 1.16
CA GLY A 174 -34.99 -1.23 0.57
C GLY A 174 -36.14 -0.49 -0.14
N ASN A 175 -36.19 0.84 -0.07
CA ASN A 175 -37.23 1.61 -0.74
C ASN A 175 -36.94 1.74 -2.23
N LYS A 176 -37.70 1.01 -3.05
CA LYS A 176 -37.57 1.01 -4.51
C LYS A 176 -37.54 2.44 -5.09
N GLY A 177 -38.47 3.31 -4.71
CA GLY A 177 -38.55 4.67 -5.28
C GLY A 177 -37.31 5.52 -5.00
N LEU A 178 -36.76 5.40 -3.80
CA LEU A 178 -35.58 6.14 -3.36
C LEU A 178 -34.31 5.61 -4.03
N VAL A 179 -34.12 4.29 -4.03
CA VAL A 179 -33.00 3.63 -4.72
C VAL A 179 -33.00 3.96 -6.22
N MET A 180 -34.18 3.95 -6.84
CA MET A 180 -34.35 4.32 -8.25
C MET A 180 -33.93 5.78 -8.51
N THR A 181 -34.21 6.68 -7.57
CA THR A 181 -33.79 8.08 -7.68
C THR A 181 -32.28 8.22 -7.53
N ALA A 182 -31.68 7.50 -6.57
CA ALA A 182 -30.24 7.46 -6.36
C ALA A 182 -29.50 6.97 -7.60
N ALA A 183 -29.96 5.85 -8.13
CA ALA A 183 -29.28 5.18 -9.22
C ALA A 183 -29.46 5.91 -10.56
N LYS A 184 -30.53 6.71 -10.71
CA LYS A 184 -30.68 7.66 -11.83
C LYS A 184 -29.70 8.83 -11.75
N GLN A 185 -29.32 9.26 -10.56
CA GLN A 185 -28.35 10.33 -10.35
C GLN A 185 -26.92 9.79 -10.53
N ASP A 186 -26.60 8.68 -9.86
CA ASP A 186 -25.32 7.95 -9.98
C ASP A 186 -25.59 6.44 -9.90
N SER A 187 -25.33 5.73 -11.00
CA SER A 187 -25.53 4.27 -11.09
C SER A 187 -24.73 3.48 -10.05
N SER A 188 -23.59 4.02 -9.59
CA SER A 188 -22.75 3.42 -8.55
C SER A 188 -23.43 3.39 -7.19
N ALA A 189 -24.48 4.21 -6.98
CA ALA A 189 -25.27 4.19 -5.76
C ALA A 189 -26.05 2.88 -5.58
N PHE A 190 -26.37 2.18 -6.67
CA PHE A 190 -27.17 0.96 -6.63
C PHE A 190 -26.54 -0.17 -5.79
N LYS A 191 -25.20 -0.19 -5.67
CA LYS A 191 -24.48 -1.15 -4.81
C LYS A 191 -24.83 -1.04 -3.33
N PHE A 192 -25.42 0.09 -2.92
CA PHE A 192 -25.85 0.33 -1.54
C PHE A 192 -27.32 -0.02 -1.32
N ALA A 193 -28.09 -0.43 -2.34
CA ALA A 193 -29.47 -0.87 -2.16
C ALA A 193 -29.57 -2.14 -1.30
N SER A 194 -30.77 -2.50 -0.84
CA SER A 194 -30.98 -3.78 -0.16
C SER A 194 -30.65 -4.95 -1.10
N GLN A 195 -30.23 -6.10 -0.55
CA GLN A 195 -29.90 -7.30 -1.34
C GLN A 195 -31.09 -7.72 -2.23
N GLU A 196 -32.31 -7.61 -1.71
CA GLU A 196 -33.54 -7.91 -2.46
C GLU A 196 -33.69 -7.02 -3.70
N LEU A 197 -33.45 -5.71 -3.58
CA LEU A 197 -33.52 -4.79 -4.71
C LEU A 197 -32.34 -4.97 -5.67
N GLN A 198 -31.16 -5.28 -5.15
CA GLN A 198 -29.98 -5.58 -5.97
C GLN A 198 -30.22 -6.80 -6.87
N GLN A 199 -30.92 -7.81 -6.37
CA GLN A 199 -31.31 -9.01 -7.12
C GLN A 199 -32.58 -8.81 -7.97
N ASN A 200 -33.32 -7.71 -7.76
CA ASN A 200 -34.56 -7.46 -8.46
C ASN A 200 -34.30 -6.96 -9.89
N ARG A 201 -34.51 -7.87 -10.84
CA ARG A 201 -34.35 -7.64 -12.27
C ARG A 201 -35.12 -6.42 -12.78
N ASP A 202 -36.36 -6.22 -12.35
CA ASP A 202 -37.21 -5.12 -12.88
C ASP A 202 -36.72 -3.75 -12.44
N VAL A 203 -36.17 -3.66 -11.22
CA VAL A 203 -35.57 -2.43 -10.68
C VAL A 203 -34.32 -2.10 -11.48
N TRP A 204 -33.47 -3.10 -11.72
CA TRP A 204 -32.25 -2.97 -12.51
C TRP A 204 -32.53 -2.50 -13.95
N LEU A 205 -33.53 -3.10 -14.60
CA LEU A 205 -33.97 -2.73 -15.96
C LEU A 205 -34.44 -1.27 -16.05
N GLN A 206 -35.06 -0.75 -14.98
CA GLN A 206 -35.55 0.63 -14.93
C GLN A 206 -34.46 1.66 -14.54
N VAL A 207 -33.45 1.26 -13.76
CA VAL A 207 -32.30 2.13 -13.40
C VAL A 207 -31.40 2.35 -14.61
N CYS A 208 -31.31 1.34 -15.49
CA CYS A 208 -30.45 1.33 -16.66
C CYS A 208 -31.22 1.28 -18.01
N PRO A 209 -32.20 2.16 -18.32
CA PRO A 209 -32.96 2.09 -19.57
C PRO A 209 -32.09 2.35 -20.81
N SER A 210 -31.11 3.25 -20.69
CA SER A 210 -30.13 3.54 -21.74
C SER A 210 -29.11 2.41 -21.95
N ARG A 211 -29.01 1.44 -21.02
CA ARG A 211 -28.13 0.27 -21.16
C ARG A 211 -28.87 -1.00 -21.56
N LEU A 212 -30.19 -0.95 -21.72
CA LEU A 212 -31.05 -2.12 -22.00
C LEU A 212 -30.88 -2.69 -23.42
N GLY A 213 -30.31 -1.92 -24.37
CA GLY A 213 -29.87 -2.46 -25.65
C GLY A 213 -28.65 -3.39 -25.55
N HIS A 214 -27.81 -3.19 -24.52
CA HIS A 214 -26.46 -3.75 -24.47
C HIS A 214 -26.32 -5.14 -23.85
N TRP A 215 -27.37 -5.70 -23.23
CA TRP A 215 -27.28 -6.97 -22.49
C TRP A 215 -27.95 -8.17 -23.17
N GLN A 216 -28.67 -7.96 -24.26
CA GLN A 216 -29.18 -9.06 -25.09
C GLN A 216 -28.18 -9.47 -26.17
N ASN A 217 -27.36 -8.52 -26.63
CA ASN A 217 -26.30 -8.78 -27.60
C ASN A 217 -25.01 -9.18 -26.88
N ARG A 218 -24.60 -10.43 -27.08
CA ARG A 218 -23.28 -10.98 -26.68
C ARG A 218 -22.14 -9.98 -26.93
N ASN A 219 -22.14 -9.31 -28.07
CA ASN A 219 -21.06 -8.39 -28.46
C ASN A 219 -20.99 -7.10 -27.62
N GLU A 220 -22.10 -6.66 -27.03
CA GLU A 220 -22.19 -5.39 -26.30
C GLU A 220 -21.91 -5.59 -24.80
N VAL A 221 -22.29 -6.74 -24.23
CA VAL A 221 -21.82 -7.20 -22.90
C VAL A 221 -20.30 -7.32 -22.91
N LEU A 222 -19.72 -7.85 -23.99
CA LEU A 222 -18.27 -7.96 -24.14
C LEU A 222 -17.59 -6.58 -24.21
N GLN A 223 -18.23 -5.54 -24.79
CA GLN A 223 -17.68 -4.18 -24.83
C GLN A 223 -17.69 -3.47 -23.47
N GLU A 224 -18.69 -3.72 -22.63
CA GLU A 224 -18.75 -3.12 -21.29
C GLU A 224 -17.88 -3.88 -20.28
N VAL A 225 -17.77 -5.21 -20.40
CA VAL A 225 -16.74 -5.98 -19.69
C VAL A 225 -15.32 -5.51 -20.07
N GLU A 226 -15.11 -5.11 -21.34
CA GLU A 226 -13.85 -4.51 -21.79
C GLU A 226 -13.55 -3.14 -21.13
N LYS A 227 -14.58 -2.38 -20.68
CA LYS A 227 -14.43 -1.06 -20.04
C LYS A 227 -14.40 -1.12 -18.51
N GLU A 228 -15.25 -1.92 -17.90
CA GLU A 228 -15.48 -1.98 -16.44
C GLU A 228 -15.50 -3.44 -15.98
N GLY A 229 -14.32 -4.08 -15.88
CA GLY A 229 -14.17 -5.50 -15.52
C GLY A 229 -14.85 -5.95 -14.22
N LEU A 230 -15.21 -5.02 -13.33
CA LEU A 230 -15.89 -5.27 -12.05
C LEU A 230 -17.36 -5.71 -12.17
N LEU A 231 -18.01 -5.56 -13.35
CA LEU A 231 -19.44 -5.81 -13.52
C LEU A 231 -19.86 -7.28 -13.49
N LEU A 232 -18.93 -8.23 -13.58
CA LEU A 232 -19.25 -9.66 -13.55
C LEU A 232 -19.55 -10.23 -12.16
N GLN A 233 -19.08 -9.57 -11.10
CA GLN A 233 -19.41 -9.95 -9.72
C GLN A 233 -20.93 -9.91 -9.44
N LEU A 234 -21.68 -9.19 -10.27
CA LEU A 234 -23.13 -8.96 -10.15
C LEU A 234 -23.92 -9.52 -11.34
N ALA A 235 -23.24 -10.06 -12.36
CA ALA A 235 -23.89 -10.54 -13.57
C ALA A 235 -24.48 -11.94 -13.35
N ASN A 236 -25.78 -12.06 -13.63
CA ASN A 236 -26.60 -13.26 -13.72
C ASN A 236 -25.80 -14.58 -13.89
N GLN A 237 -26.08 -15.59 -13.06
CA GLN A 237 -25.45 -16.93 -13.10
C GLN A 237 -25.36 -17.53 -14.52
N ARG A 238 -26.30 -17.20 -15.42
CA ARG A 238 -26.30 -17.66 -16.82
C ARG A 238 -25.17 -17.10 -17.70
N LEU A 239 -24.60 -15.93 -17.37
CA LEU A 239 -23.49 -15.32 -18.12
C LEU A 239 -22.14 -15.80 -17.60
N VAL A 240 -22.06 -16.04 -16.29
CA VAL A 240 -20.89 -16.65 -15.63
C VAL A 240 -20.62 -18.06 -16.17
N SER A 241 -21.67 -18.81 -16.53
CA SER A 241 -21.56 -20.11 -17.19
C SER A 241 -21.13 -20.05 -18.66
N GLN A 242 -20.90 -18.87 -19.25
CA GLN A 242 -20.46 -18.75 -20.64
C GLN A 242 -18.94 -18.57 -20.71
N PRO A 243 -18.19 -19.51 -21.32
CA PRO A 243 -16.73 -19.39 -21.47
C PRO A 243 -16.34 -18.11 -22.22
N GLU A 244 -17.14 -17.70 -23.21
CA GLU A 244 -16.97 -16.49 -24.04
C GLU A 244 -16.70 -15.22 -23.23
N VAL A 245 -17.62 -15.01 -22.30
CA VAL A 245 -17.75 -13.81 -21.48
C VAL A 245 -16.75 -13.85 -20.33
N MET A 246 -16.62 -15.02 -19.70
CA MET A 246 -15.64 -15.23 -18.64
C MET A 246 -14.22 -15.02 -19.14
N PHE A 247 -13.89 -15.46 -20.36
CA PHE A 247 -12.59 -15.24 -20.97
C PHE A 247 -12.22 -13.75 -20.99
N LYS A 248 -13.07 -12.93 -21.62
CA LYS A 248 -12.78 -11.50 -21.79
C LYS A 248 -12.68 -10.74 -20.47
N ALA A 249 -13.43 -11.18 -19.47
CA ALA A 249 -13.39 -10.58 -18.14
C ALA A 249 -12.13 -10.94 -17.37
N ALA A 250 -11.77 -12.21 -17.38
CA ALA A 250 -10.57 -12.71 -16.72
C ALA A 250 -9.29 -12.09 -17.31
N VAL A 251 -9.29 -11.73 -18.59
CA VAL A 251 -8.20 -10.97 -19.24
C VAL A 251 -8.03 -9.57 -18.63
N LYS A 252 -9.10 -8.93 -18.14
CA LYS A 252 -9.04 -7.60 -17.51
C LYS A 252 -8.74 -7.69 -16.02
N ASP A 253 -9.38 -8.63 -15.33
CA ASP A 253 -9.19 -8.89 -13.90
C ASP A 253 -9.33 -10.38 -13.62
N HIS A 254 -8.22 -11.03 -13.29
CA HIS A 254 -8.21 -12.48 -13.00
C HIS A 254 -9.05 -12.84 -11.76
N HIS A 255 -9.36 -11.89 -10.87
CA HIS A 255 -10.19 -12.15 -9.70
C HIS A 255 -11.64 -12.50 -10.04
N THR A 256 -12.11 -12.21 -11.26
CA THR A 256 -13.47 -12.60 -11.69
C THR A 256 -13.66 -14.11 -11.76
N LEU A 257 -12.56 -14.88 -11.91
CA LEU A 257 -12.60 -16.35 -11.96
C LEU A 257 -13.03 -16.99 -10.63
N GLN A 258 -12.98 -16.27 -9.51
CA GLN A 258 -13.50 -16.77 -8.22
C GLN A 258 -15.01 -17.08 -8.24
N HIS A 259 -15.73 -16.47 -9.19
CA HIS A 259 -17.16 -16.67 -9.38
C HIS A 259 -17.48 -17.61 -10.53
N ALA A 260 -16.47 -18.06 -11.29
CA ALA A 260 -16.68 -18.95 -12.42
C ALA A 260 -17.27 -20.30 -11.96
N SER A 261 -18.06 -20.92 -12.84
CA SER A 261 -18.56 -22.27 -12.58
C SER A 261 -17.41 -23.27 -12.57
N PRO A 262 -17.50 -24.34 -11.74
CA PRO A 262 -16.45 -25.36 -11.66
C PRO A 262 -16.16 -26.01 -13.02
N GLU A 263 -17.14 -26.08 -13.93
CA GLU A 263 -16.97 -26.56 -15.31
C GLU A 263 -15.98 -25.72 -16.14
N ILE A 264 -15.93 -24.40 -15.92
CA ILE A 264 -15.00 -23.50 -16.63
C ILE A 264 -13.61 -23.59 -16.00
N CYS A 265 -13.54 -23.69 -14.68
CA CYS A 265 -12.27 -23.92 -13.97
C CYS A 265 -11.69 -25.32 -14.20
N ALA A 266 -12.49 -26.25 -14.75
CA ALA A 266 -12.09 -27.58 -15.18
C ALA A 266 -11.76 -27.66 -16.70
N ASP A 267 -11.97 -26.58 -17.46
CA ASP A 267 -11.69 -26.55 -18.89
C ASP A 267 -10.23 -26.15 -19.15
N VAL A 268 -9.41 -27.14 -19.52
CA VAL A 268 -7.98 -26.97 -19.80
C VAL A 268 -7.73 -26.04 -20.99
N ASP A 269 -8.51 -26.15 -22.07
CA ASP A 269 -8.31 -25.32 -23.27
C ASP A 269 -8.64 -23.86 -22.99
N PHE A 270 -9.67 -23.62 -22.17
CA PHE A 270 -10.02 -22.28 -21.70
C PHE A 270 -8.90 -21.67 -20.85
N LEU A 271 -8.37 -22.41 -19.87
CA LEU A 271 -7.29 -21.94 -19.00
C LEU A 271 -5.99 -21.69 -19.77
N LEU A 272 -5.60 -22.58 -20.68
CA LEU A 272 -4.40 -22.39 -21.51
C LEU A 272 -4.50 -21.16 -22.42
N ARG A 273 -5.71 -20.79 -22.87
CA ARG A 273 -5.92 -19.52 -23.59
C ARG A 273 -5.74 -18.31 -22.68
N LEU A 274 -6.13 -18.38 -21.42
CA LEU A 274 -5.98 -17.29 -20.45
C LEU A 274 -4.54 -17.11 -19.99
N VAL A 275 -3.77 -18.20 -19.86
CA VAL A 275 -2.34 -18.16 -19.49
C VAL A 275 -1.51 -17.30 -20.45
N LYS A 276 -1.94 -17.18 -21.72
CA LYS A 276 -1.31 -16.27 -22.70
C LYS A 276 -1.42 -14.79 -22.35
N GLU A 277 -2.45 -14.40 -21.61
CA GLU A 277 -2.76 -13.01 -21.25
C GLU A 277 -2.40 -12.73 -19.78
N ASP A 278 -2.81 -13.61 -18.85
CA ASP A 278 -2.46 -13.53 -17.43
C ASP A 278 -2.33 -14.92 -16.81
N VAL A 279 -1.11 -15.26 -16.40
CA VAL A 279 -0.76 -16.54 -15.77
C VAL A 279 -1.46 -16.75 -14.42
N ARG A 280 -1.82 -15.66 -13.72
CA ARG A 280 -2.45 -15.73 -12.39
C ARG A 280 -3.83 -16.37 -12.42
N ALA A 281 -4.44 -16.51 -13.60
CA ALA A 281 -5.66 -17.27 -13.80
C ALA A 281 -5.57 -18.72 -13.29
N LEU A 282 -4.38 -19.34 -13.34
CA LEU A 282 -4.16 -20.71 -12.87
C LEU A 282 -4.35 -20.89 -11.36
N THR A 283 -4.35 -19.80 -10.58
CA THR A 283 -4.68 -19.84 -9.13
C THR A 283 -6.07 -20.41 -8.87
N TYR A 284 -7.00 -20.21 -9.80
CA TYR A 284 -8.40 -20.63 -9.68
C TYR A 284 -8.71 -21.93 -10.43
N ALA A 285 -7.69 -22.57 -11.01
CA ALA A 285 -7.85 -23.86 -11.67
C ALA A 285 -8.15 -24.96 -10.65
N ALA A 286 -8.94 -25.96 -11.07
CA ALA A 286 -9.23 -27.12 -10.25
C ALA A 286 -7.94 -27.85 -9.83
N ASP A 287 -7.94 -28.43 -8.62
CA ASP A 287 -6.76 -29.07 -8.04
C ASP A 287 -6.22 -30.20 -8.93
N GLU A 288 -7.12 -30.91 -9.63
CA GLU A 288 -6.75 -31.96 -10.58
C GLU A 288 -5.92 -31.41 -11.74
N ILE A 289 -6.22 -30.19 -12.22
CA ILE A 289 -5.49 -29.55 -13.32
C ILE A 289 -4.14 -29.04 -12.85
N ARG A 290 -4.05 -28.56 -11.61
CA ARG A 290 -2.80 -28.09 -11.00
C ARG A 290 -1.85 -29.23 -10.65
N ALA A 291 -2.32 -30.47 -10.66
CA ALA A 291 -1.52 -31.69 -10.54
C ALA A 291 -1.25 -32.39 -11.88
N ASP A 292 -1.84 -31.91 -12.99
CA ASP A 292 -1.69 -32.54 -14.30
C ASP A 292 -0.38 -32.11 -14.99
N ARG A 293 0.47 -33.10 -15.25
CA ARG A 293 1.78 -32.93 -15.90
C ARG A 293 1.67 -32.41 -17.34
N GLU A 294 0.71 -32.88 -18.13
CA GLU A 294 0.56 -32.43 -19.53
C GLU A 294 0.10 -30.98 -19.58
N VAL A 295 -0.78 -30.58 -18.66
CA VAL A 295 -1.21 -29.18 -18.54
C VAL A 295 -0.04 -28.30 -18.10
N ALA A 296 0.77 -28.76 -17.16
CA ALA A 296 1.97 -28.05 -16.72
C ALA A 296 2.96 -27.81 -17.86
N LEU A 297 3.23 -28.81 -18.69
CA LEU A 297 4.11 -28.66 -19.87
C LEU A 297 3.53 -27.63 -20.88
N LYS A 298 2.23 -27.68 -21.15
CA LYS A 298 1.59 -26.74 -22.08
C LYS A 298 1.55 -25.31 -21.53
N ALA A 299 1.27 -25.14 -20.23
CA ALA A 299 1.20 -23.84 -19.58
C ALA A 299 2.59 -23.19 -19.46
N THR A 300 3.60 -23.97 -19.04
CA THR A 300 4.99 -23.49 -18.90
C THR A 300 5.67 -23.21 -20.24
N ALA A 301 5.23 -23.89 -21.33
CA ALA A 301 5.63 -23.56 -22.69
C ALA A 301 5.01 -22.26 -23.22
N ILE A 302 3.93 -21.77 -22.60
CA ILE A 302 3.34 -20.46 -22.93
C ILE A 302 4.04 -19.37 -22.11
N ASP A 303 4.07 -19.52 -20.78
CA ASP A 303 4.77 -18.63 -19.86
C ASP A 303 5.44 -19.45 -18.75
N GLY A 304 6.75 -19.33 -18.61
CA GLY A 304 7.52 -20.10 -17.62
C GLY A 304 7.14 -19.77 -16.18
N SER A 305 6.56 -18.59 -15.92
CA SER A 305 6.08 -18.19 -14.60
C SER A 305 4.86 -18.99 -14.13
N ALA A 306 4.25 -19.80 -15.01
CA ALA A 306 3.14 -20.69 -14.67
C ALA A 306 3.51 -21.75 -13.63
N LEU A 307 4.80 -22.09 -13.54
CA LEU A 307 5.33 -23.09 -12.60
C LEU A 307 4.92 -22.82 -11.14
N GLN A 308 4.75 -21.56 -10.74
CA GLN A 308 4.38 -21.19 -9.37
C GLN A 308 2.99 -21.67 -8.91
N PHE A 309 2.10 -22.02 -9.85
CA PHE A 309 0.71 -22.39 -9.54
C PHE A 309 0.47 -23.90 -9.49
N PHE A 310 1.44 -24.71 -9.93
CA PHE A 310 1.36 -26.17 -9.94
C PHE A 310 1.81 -26.76 -8.58
N THR A 311 1.54 -28.05 -8.39
CA THR A 311 1.92 -28.77 -7.18
C THR A 311 3.45 -28.88 -7.04
N GLN A 312 3.91 -29.09 -5.81
CA GLN A 312 5.33 -29.27 -5.52
C GLN A 312 5.95 -30.44 -6.31
N GLU A 313 5.19 -31.53 -6.52
CA GLU A 313 5.62 -32.68 -7.31
C GLU A 313 6.01 -32.29 -8.75
N LEU A 314 5.28 -31.34 -9.36
CA LEU A 314 5.59 -30.84 -10.70
C LEU A 314 6.75 -29.83 -10.70
N CYS A 315 7.00 -29.16 -9.57
CA CYS A 315 8.20 -28.34 -9.37
C CYS A 315 9.47 -29.16 -9.16
N GLU A 316 9.34 -30.46 -8.88
CA GLU A 316 10.42 -31.45 -8.83
C GLU A 316 10.62 -32.16 -10.18
N ASP A 317 9.65 -32.06 -11.11
CA ASP A 317 9.79 -32.63 -12.46
C ASP A 317 10.77 -31.81 -13.31
N ARG A 318 11.92 -32.42 -13.58
CA ARG A 318 13.00 -31.82 -14.35
C ARG A 318 12.57 -31.34 -15.74
N GLU A 319 11.71 -32.07 -16.45
CA GLU A 319 11.30 -31.69 -17.81
C GLU A 319 10.36 -30.47 -17.79
N VAL A 320 9.44 -30.42 -16.82
CA VAL A 320 8.53 -29.29 -16.64
C VAL A 320 9.32 -28.04 -16.28
N VAL A 321 10.27 -28.15 -15.34
CA VAL A 321 11.12 -27.03 -14.93
C VAL A 321 12.02 -26.57 -16.07
N LEU A 322 12.66 -27.48 -16.82
CA LEU A 322 13.47 -27.11 -17.98
C LEU A 322 12.67 -26.38 -19.05
N THR A 323 11.43 -26.80 -19.29
CA THR A 323 10.53 -26.14 -20.25
C THR A 323 10.18 -24.72 -19.78
N ALA A 324 9.80 -24.57 -18.50
CA ALA A 324 9.49 -23.28 -17.89
C ALA A 324 10.68 -22.31 -17.94
N VAL A 325 11.85 -22.80 -17.53
CA VAL A 325 13.09 -22.02 -17.44
C VAL A 325 13.59 -21.57 -18.81
N ARG A 326 13.38 -22.37 -19.86
CA ARG A 326 13.69 -22.02 -21.26
C ARG A 326 12.80 -20.92 -21.84
N HIS A 327 11.60 -20.72 -21.30
CA HIS A 327 10.73 -19.61 -21.69
C HIS A 327 10.91 -18.38 -20.80
N THR A 328 11.15 -18.58 -19.49
CA THR A 328 11.30 -17.49 -18.52
C THR A 328 12.36 -17.88 -17.49
N GLY A 329 13.55 -17.29 -17.58
CA GLY A 329 14.68 -17.66 -16.70
C GLY A 329 14.39 -17.48 -15.21
N THR A 330 13.54 -16.53 -14.83
CA THR A 330 13.15 -16.33 -13.41
C THR A 330 12.22 -17.41 -12.87
N ALA A 331 11.68 -18.31 -13.71
CA ALA A 331 10.89 -19.46 -13.29
C ALA A 331 11.68 -20.41 -12.37
N LEU A 332 13.02 -20.38 -12.44
CA LEU A 332 13.91 -21.12 -11.54
C LEU A 332 13.62 -20.86 -10.05
N ALA A 333 13.09 -19.68 -9.71
CA ALA A 333 12.67 -19.34 -8.34
C ALA A 333 11.66 -20.33 -7.74
N PHE A 334 10.83 -20.95 -8.58
CA PHE A 334 9.75 -21.84 -8.17
C PHE A 334 10.12 -23.32 -8.23
N ALA A 335 11.30 -23.64 -8.77
CA ALA A 335 11.79 -25.02 -8.85
C ALA A 335 12.18 -25.57 -7.46
N ALA A 336 12.18 -26.89 -7.34
CA ALA A 336 12.69 -27.58 -6.16
C ALA A 336 14.18 -27.23 -5.90
N ALA A 337 14.61 -27.34 -4.64
CA ALA A 337 15.98 -26.99 -4.25
C ALA A 337 17.04 -27.80 -5.01
N GLU A 338 16.75 -29.07 -5.30
CA GLU A 338 17.61 -29.98 -6.07
C GLU A 338 17.82 -29.47 -7.49
N LEU A 339 16.76 -29.04 -8.18
CA LEU A 339 16.84 -28.49 -9.53
C LEU A 339 17.45 -27.08 -9.57
N ARG A 340 17.38 -26.34 -8.46
CA ARG A 340 18.13 -25.08 -8.29
C ARG A 340 19.63 -25.29 -8.08
N ALA A 341 20.05 -26.50 -7.73
CA ALA A 341 21.45 -26.93 -7.66
C ALA A 341 21.92 -27.65 -8.94
N ASP A 342 21.00 -28.05 -9.84
CA ASP A 342 21.34 -28.64 -11.13
C ASP A 342 21.94 -27.57 -12.05
N ARG A 343 23.24 -27.71 -12.33
CA ARG A 343 24.02 -26.79 -13.17
C ARG A 343 23.41 -26.65 -14.57
N GLU A 344 22.90 -27.72 -15.19
CA GLU A 344 22.32 -27.65 -16.53
C GLU A 344 21.02 -26.82 -16.55
N VAL A 345 20.17 -27.01 -15.53
CA VAL A 345 18.92 -26.27 -15.38
C VAL A 345 19.20 -24.79 -15.13
N VAL A 346 20.17 -24.47 -14.27
CA VAL A 346 20.57 -23.10 -13.99
C VAL A 346 21.18 -22.42 -15.22
N LEU A 347 22.03 -23.12 -15.98
CA LEU A 347 22.59 -22.58 -17.22
C LEU A 347 21.50 -22.30 -18.27
N ALA A 348 20.51 -23.20 -18.41
CA ALA A 348 19.36 -22.97 -19.27
C ALA A 348 18.55 -21.73 -18.82
N ALA A 349 18.45 -21.47 -17.52
CA ALA A 349 17.80 -20.28 -16.95
C ALA A 349 18.56 -18.99 -17.27
N MET A 350 19.87 -19.05 -17.08
CA MET A 350 20.77 -17.93 -17.32
C MET A 350 20.86 -17.53 -18.79
N ALA A 351 20.71 -18.50 -19.70
CA ALA A 351 20.62 -18.24 -21.13
C ALA A 351 19.42 -17.33 -21.48
N GLN A 352 18.31 -17.43 -20.74
CA GLN A 352 17.15 -16.56 -20.94
C GLN A 352 17.23 -15.27 -20.11
N SER A 353 17.55 -15.38 -18.83
CA SER A 353 17.72 -14.21 -17.95
C SER A 353 18.85 -14.42 -16.96
N ARG A 354 19.86 -13.55 -16.99
CA ARG A 354 20.99 -13.57 -16.05
C ARG A 354 20.56 -13.40 -14.59
N THR A 355 19.42 -12.75 -14.34
CA THR A 355 18.88 -12.60 -12.97
C THR A 355 18.42 -13.92 -12.37
N ALA A 356 18.26 -14.98 -13.18
CA ALA A 356 17.94 -16.32 -12.70
C ALA A 356 18.98 -16.87 -11.72
N LEU A 357 20.26 -16.49 -11.86
CA LEU A 357 21.33 -16.94 -10.97
C LEU A 357 21.08 -16.58 -9.50
N LEU A 358 20.34 -15.49 -9.22
CA LEU A 358 19.96 -15.12 -7.86
C LEU A 358 19.12 -16.19 -7.14
N PHE A 359 18.39 -17.01 -7.91
CA PHE A 359 17.53 -18.08 -7.42
C PHE A 359 18.21 -19.45 -7.39
N ALA A 360 19.42 -19.57 -7.94
CA ALA A 360 20.20 -20.81 -7.87
C ALA A 360 20.68 -21.10 -6.43
N ALA A 361 21.06 -22.36 -6.19
CA ALA A 361 21.67 -22.78 -4.94
C ALA A 361 22.91 -21.94 -4.61
N GLU A 362 23.21 -21.79 -3.32
CA GLU A 362 24.30 -20.93 -2.85
C GLU A 362 25.68 -21.34 -3.41
N GLU A 363 25.88 -22.63 -3.62
CA GLU A 363 27.07 -23.22 -4.25
C GLU A 363 27.31 -22.66 -5.65
N LEU A 364 26.29 -22.70 -6.52
CA LEU A 364 26.35 -22.17 -7.89
C LEU A 364 26.40 -20.64 -7.93
N ARG A 365 25.86 -19.95 -6.92
CA ARG A 365 25.96 -18.47 -6.82
C ARG A 365 27.37 -18.00 -6.47
N ARG A 366 28.15 -18.82 -5.77
CA ARG A 366 29.55 -18.53 -5.41
C ARG A 366 30.53 -18.88 -6.53
N ASP A 367 30.11 -19.69 -7.50
CA ASP A 367 30.92 -20.03 -8.66
C ASP A 367 31.11 -18.80 -9.58
N LYS A 368 32.35 -18.33 -9.66
CA LYS A 368 32.75 -17.21 -10.52
C LYS A 368 32.53 -17.51 -12.01
N ALA A 369 32.60 -18.78 -12.41
CA ALA A 369 32.38 -19.21 -13.80
C ALA A 369 30.93 -19.00 -14.23
N MET A 370 29.98 -19.14 -13.31
CA MET A 370 28.55 -18.87 -13.58
C MET A 370 28.32 -17.39 -13.87
N TRP A 371 28.92 -16.48 -13.10
CA TRP A 371 28.82 -15.03 -13.34
C TRP A 371 29.47 -14.56 -14.64
N LEU A 372 30.45 -15.31 -15.16
CA LEU A 372 31.13 -15.02 -16.42
C LEU A 372 30.45 -15.65 -17.64
N TYR A 373 29.35 -16.39 -17.46
CA TYR A 373 28.63 -17.07 -18.53
C TYR A 373 28.03 -16.08 -19.54
N ASN A 374 28.47 -16.19 -20.80
CA ASN A 374 28.04 -15.35 -21.92
C ASN A 374 27.27 -16.12 -23.01
N GLY A 375 26.81 -17.35 -22.73
CA GLY A 375 26.05 -18.18 -23.67
C GLY A 375 26.86 -19.29 -24.37
N GLU A 376 28.14 -19.42 -24.06
CA GLU A 376 28.97 -20.60 -24.38
C GLU A 376 29.39 -21.28 -23.07
N GLU A 377 29.55 -22.61 -23.08
CA GLU A 377 29.91 -23.41 -21.89
C GLU A 377 31.04 -22.72 -21.12
N PRO A 378 30.83 -22.38 -19.83
CA PRO A 378 31.83 -21.66 -19.07
C PRO A 378 33.04 -22.58 -18.90
N PRO A 379 34.28 -22.09 -19.11
CA PRO A 379 35.47 -22.92 -19.00
C PRO A 379 35.53 -23.53 -17.59
N VAL A 380 35.79 -24.83 -17.54
CA VAL A 380 36.00 -25.57 -16.29
C VAL A 380 37.23 -24.97 -15.63
N PHE A 381 37.02 -24.24 -14.53
CA PHE A 381 38.10 -23.92 -13.62
C PHE A 381 38.20 -25.09 -12.65
N ASP A 382 39.31 -25.82 -12.70
CA ASP A 382 39.61 -26.82 -11.69
C ASP A 382 39.52 -26.18 -10.30
N PRO A 383 38.97 -26.89 -9.29
CA PRO A 383 38.98 -26.39 -7.93
C PRO A 383 40.42 -26.03 -7.53
N PRO A 384 40.63 -24.92 -6.81
CA PRO A 384 41.96 -24.62 -6.28
C PRO A 384 42.42 -25.83 -5.45
N PRO A 385 43.71 -26.21 -5.55
CA PRO A 385 44.22 -27.38 -4.85
C PRO A 385 43.88 -27.27 -3.37
N ASP A 386 43.38 -28.38 -2.83
CA ASP A 386 42.77 -28.51 -1.52
C ASP A 386 43.51 -27.71 -0.44
N GLU A 387 42.76 -27.02 0.43
CA GLU A 387 43.26 -26.38 1.66
C GLU A 387 44.02 -27.36 2.59
N GLU A 388 44.06 -28.66 2.25
CA GLU A 388 44.92 -29.68 2.85
C GLU A 388 46.41 -29.50 2.50
N GLN A 389 46.76 -28.92 1.35
CA GLN A 389 48.17 -28.71 0.97
C GLN A 389 48.81 -27.53 1.72
N GLU A 390 48.09 -26.42 1.89
CA GLU A 390 48.59 -25.28 2.70
C GLU A 390 48.69 -25.63 4.19
N ALA A 391 47.84 -26.53 4.70
CA ALA A 391 47.94 -27.05 6.07
C ALA A 391 49.11 -28.03 6.26
N ALA A 392 49.45 -28.82 5.24
CA ALA A 392 50.61 -29.72 5.26
C ALA A 392 51.94 -28.94 5.18
N ASP A 393 52.05 -27.96 4.29
CA ASP A 393 53.26 -27.16 4.12
C ASP A 393 53.52 -26.23 5.32
N SER A 394 52.47 -25.77 6.00
CA SER A 394 52.60 -24.96 7.22
C SER A 394 52.88 -25.78 8.49
N ALA A 395 52.51 -27.07 8.52
CA ALA A 395 52.90 -28.01 9.56
C ALA A 395 54.37 -28.46 9.42
N GLU A 396 54.84 -28.73 8.20
CA GLU A 396 56.23 -29.11 7.91
C GLU A 396 57.20 -27.93 8.13
N ALA A 397 56.76 -26.69 7.86
CA ALA A 397 57.50 -25.47 8.19
C ALA A 397 57.58 -25.18 9.71
N ALA A 398 56.62 -25.66 10.50
CA ALA A 398 56.62 -25.51 11.95
C ALA A 398 57.47 -26.59 12.65
N GLU A 399 57.49 -27.84 12.14
CA GLU A 399 58.39 -28.89 12.63
C GLU A 399 59.86 -28.60 12.30
N THR A 400 60.17 -28.11 11.10
CA THR A 400 61.55 -27.73 10.73
C THR A 400 62.07 -26.51 11.50
N GLN A 401 61.21 -25.60 11.95
CA GLN A 401 61.60 -24.49 12.85
C GLN A 401 61.75 -24.92 14.31
N ALA A 402 61.06 -25.99 14.75
CA ALA A 402 61.22 -26.57 16.08
C ALA A 402 62.50 -27.42 16.18
N GLU A 403 62.83 -28.23 15.16
CA GLU A 403 64.09 -29.00 15.13
C GLU A 403 65.34 -28.13 14.92
N ALA A 404 65.20 -26.95 14.27
CA ALA A 404 66.28 -25.96 14.17
C ALA A 404 66.54 -25.20 15.48
N ALA A 405 65.56 -25.16 16.40
CA ALA A 405 65.72 -24.53 17.72
C ALA A 405 66.25 -25.51 18.80
N GLU A 406 66.06 -26.82 18.64
CA GLU A 406 66.60 -27.85 19.55
C GLU A 406 68.01 -28.35 19.17
N SER A 407 68.49 -28.12 17.95
CA SER A 407 69.87 -28.43 17.53
C SER A 407 70.89 -27.31 17.78
N ALA A 408 70.46 -26.18 18.35
CA ALA A 408 71.31 -25.02 18.67
C ALA A 408 71.54 -24.83 20.18
N GLY A 409 71.74 -25.92 20.91
CA GLY A 409 72.02 -25.93 22.35
C GLY A 409 73.19 -26.81 22.76
N ASP A 410 74.42 -26.54 22.29
CA ASP A 410 75.66 -27.01 22.93
C ASP A 410 76.78 -25.95 22.78
N GLY A 411 77.48 -25.60 23.88
CA GLY A 411 78.32 -24.38 24.10
C GLY A 411 79.72 -24.37 23.44
N PRO A 412 80.73 -23.54 23.89
CA PRO A 412 80.89 -22.84 25.18
C PRO A 412 81.52 -21.41 25.18
N GLU A 413 81.43 -20.77 26.36
CA GLU A 413 82.42 -19.93 27.07
C GLU A 413 83.34 -18.86 26.40
N SER A 414 83.24 -17.66 26.99
CA SER A 414 84.34 -16.84 27.54
C SER A 414 85.05 -15.75 26.70
N ARG A 415 84.90 -14.51 27.20
CA ARG A 415 85.90 -13.44 27.44
C ARG A 415 85.10 -12.15 27.76
N ALA A 416 85.37 -11.32 28.75
CA ALA A 416 86.44 -11.12 29.72
C ALA A 416 85.85 -10.28 30.90
N ALA A 417 86.28 -10.49 32.15
CA ALA A 417 87.14 -9.59 32.95
C ALA A 417 86.54 -8.17 33.19
N GLU A 418 86.49 -7.60 34.40
CA GLU A 418 87.45 -7.65 35.52
C GLU A 418 86.84 -6.94 36.76
N GLY A 419 87.29 -7.27 37.98
CA GLY A 419 87.13 -6.40 39.16
C GLY A 419 86.35 -6.99 40.34
N ALA A 420 86.97 -7.93 41.05
CA ALA A 420 86.56 -8.41 42.36
C ALA A 420 87.12 -7.53 43.49
N GLU A 421 86.43 -7.48 44.64
CA GLU A 421 86.95 -7.46 46.02
C GLU A 421 85.75 -7.17 46.97
N ALA A 422 85.22 -8.18 47.66
CA ALA A 422 85.66 -8.66 48.98
C ALA A 422 85.37 -7.69 50.15
N SER A 423 84.20 -7.87 50.77
CA SER A 423 83.95 -7.91 52.22
C SER A 423 84.90 -7.18 53.19
N ALA A 424 84.40 -6.16 53.89
CA ALA A 424 84.77 -5.84 55.28
C ALA A 424 83.72 -4.96 56.00
N SER A 425 83.29 -5.46 57.17
CA SER A 425 83.05 -4.74 58.44
C SER A 425 81.91 -3.71 58.61
N THR A 426 81.08 -4.04 59.61
CA THR A 426 80.31 -3.19 60.55
C THR A 426 79.07 -2.46 60.08
#